data_AF-A0A2V9C885-F1
#
_entry.id   AF-A0A2V9C885-F1
#
_cell.length_a   1.000
_cell.length_b   1.000
_cell.length_c   1.000
_cell.angle_alpha   90.00
_cell.angle_beta   90.00
_cell.angle_gamma   90.00
#
_symmetry.space_group_name_H-M   'P 1'
#
loop_
_entity.id
_entity.type
_entity.pdbx_description
1 polymer ?
#
loop_
_entity_poly.entity_id
_entity_poly.type
_entity_poly.pdbx_seq_one_letter_code
_entity_poly.pdbx_strand_id
1 'polypeptide(L)'
;MFVFAGSVSLASARTYAEKIEGIPYPTDQADWRKKCGWLRREIARQQNIASSGTTQPGTFSYETQAIARNNVATLDSRMSDFHCNTGYITSAPPPPAKSNIERCIEACKANTHRTPEKCLDACNHR
;
A
#
# COMPACT_ATOMS: atom_id res chain seq x y z
N MET A 1 -16.94 -30.86 26.64
CA MET A 1 -15.50 -30.88 26.28
C MET A 1 -15.37 -30.05 25.02
N PHE A 2 -15.15 -28.75 25.14
CA PHE A 2 -15.12 -27.81 24.00
C PHE A 2 -13.66 -27.49 23.67
N VAL A 3 -13.24 -27.86 22.46
CA VAL A 3 -11.92 -27.55 21.91
C VAL A 3 -11.95 -26.09 21.45
N PHE A 4 -11.35 -25.20 22.23
CA PHE A 4 -10.96 -23.88 21.75
C PHE A 4 -9.77 -24.06 20.83
N ALA A 5 -10.02 -24.17 19.53
CA ALA A 5 -9.01 -23.87 18.52
C ALA A 5 -8.75 -22.36 18.63
N GLY A 6 -7.79 -22.01 19.48
CA GLY A 6 -7.25 -20.65 19.57
C GLY A 6 -6.77 -20.27 18.19
N SER A 7 -7.48 -19.33 17.56
CA SER A 7 -7.03 -18.61 16.39
C SER A 7 -5.73 -17.92 16.79
N VAL A 8 -4.62 -18.55 16.46
CA VAL A 8 -3.29 -17.94 16.48
C VAL A 8 -3.46 -16.68 15.64
N SER A 9 -3.50 -15.55 16.34
CA SER A 9 -3.48 -14.25 15.72
C SER A 9 -2.17 -14.18 14.97
N LEU A 10 -2.23 -14.42 13.66
CA LEU A 10 -1.24 -13.93 12.71
C LEU A 10 -1.24 -12.43 12.93
N ALA A 11 -0.36 -11.95 13.81
CA ALA A 11 0.16 -10.60 13.72
C ALA A 11 0.74 -10.52 12.31
N SER A 12 -0.10 -10.08 11.36
CA SER A 12 0.20 -10.06 9.94
C SER A 12 1.49 -9.29 9.79
N ALA A 13 2.57 -9.99 9.44
CA ALA A 13 3.76 -9.33 8.95
C ALA A 13 3.30 -8.59 7.70
N ARG A 14 3.00 -7.28 7.86
CA ARG A 14 2.38 -6.51 6.79
C ARG A 14 3.19 -6.72 5.52
N THR A 15 2.52 -7.14 4.46
CA THR A 15 3.19 -7.36 3.18
C THR A 15 3.82 -6.03 2.73
N TYR A 16 4.82 -6.09 1.85
CA TYR A 16 5.44 -4.87 1.34
C TYR A 16 4.39 -3.93 0.73
N ALA A 17 3.41 -4.48 0.00
CA ALA A 17 2.27 -3.75 -0.54
C ALA A 17 1.47 -3.03 0.54
N GLU A 18 1.04 -3.72 1.59
CA GLU A 18 0.28 -3.13 2.70
C GLU A 18 1.06 -2.00 3.41
N LYS A 19 2.39 -2.13 3.48
CA LYS A 19 3.25 -1.08 4.06
C LYS A 19 3.27 0.17 3.17
N ILE A 20 3.34 0.02 1.85
CA ILE A 20 3.35 1.14 0.89
C ILE A 20 1.96 1.79 0.80
N GLU A 21 0.89 1.00 0.75
CA GLU A 21 -0.49 1.47 0.75
C GLU A 21 -0.84 2.24 2.03
N GLY A 22 -0.27 1.83 3.17
CA GLY A 22 -0.42 2.50 4.45
C GLY A 22 0.22 3.89 4.54
N ILE A 23 1.01 4.32 3.56
CA ILE A 23 1.59 5.67 3.53
C ILE A 23 0.45 6.66 3.26
N PRO A 24 0.10 7.59 4.17
CA PRO A 24 -1.04 8.48 3.96
C PRO A 24 -0.82 9.40 2.75
N TYR A 25 -1.93 9.80 2.11
CA TYR A 25 -1.89 10.81 1.05
C TYR A 25 -1.20 12.10 1.52
N PRO A 26 -0.48 12.80 0.64
CA PRO A 26 0.17 14.05 1.00
C PRO A 26 -0.86 15.11 1.38
N THR A 27 -0.61 15.85 2.45
CA THR A 27 -1.53 16.90 2.96
C THR A 27 -1.28 18.26 2.35
N ASP A 28 -0.05 18.53 1.94
CA ASP A 28 0.38 19.78 1.34
C ASP A 28 1.52 19.55 0.32
N GLN A 29 1.95 20.62 -0.33
CA GLN A 29 2.98 20.56 -1.36
C GLN A 29 4.36 20.12 -0.82
N ALA A 30 4.73 20.54 0.39
CA ALA A 30 6.03 20.19 0.98
C ALA A 30 6.07 18.69 1.32
N ASP A 31 4.98 18.17 1.90
CA ASP A 31 4.81 16.74 2.18
C ASP A 31 4.75 15.91 0.89
N TRP A 32 4.07 16.40 -0.15
CA TRP A 32 4.09 15.76 -1.47
C TRP A 32 5.50 15.65 -2.04
N ARG A 33 6.29 16.74 -2.04
CA ARG A 33 7.69 16.70 -2.52
C ARG A 33 8.51 15.69 -1.74
N LYS A 34 8.33 15.64 -0.41
CA LYS A 34 9.02 14.70 0.46
C LYS A 34 8.66 13.25 0.15
N LYS A 35 7.36 12.94 0.04
CA LYS A 35 6.85 11.59 -0.25
C LYS A 35 7.24 11.12 -1.65
N CYS A 36 7.06 11.95 -2.68
CA CYS A 36 7.50 11.63 -4.03
C CYS A 36 9.03 11.49 -4.13
N GLY A 37 9.80 12.31 -3.42
CA GLY A 37 11.24 12.18 -3.33
C GLY A 37 11.67 10.87 -2.66
N TRP A 38 10.96 10.46 -1.61
CA TRP A 38 11.20 9.17 -0.96
C TRP A 38 10.84 7.99 -1.88
N LEU A 39 9.67 8.01 -2.53
CA LEU A 39 9.24 6.96 -3.45
C LEU A 39 10.24 6.75 -4.59
N ARG A 40 10.72 7.83 -5.23
CA ARG A 40 11.74 7.76 -6.29
C ARG A 40 13.05 7.12 -5.81
N ARG A 41 13.52 7.49 -4.61
CA ARG A 41 14.74 6.90 -4.03
C ARG A 41 14.55 5.42 -3.73
N GLU A 42 13.38 5.05 -3.20
CA GLU A 42 13.08 3.66 -2.86
C GLU A 42 12.94 2.78 -4.11
N ILE A 43 12.35 3.31 -5.20
CA ILE A 43 12.33 2.64 -6.51
C ILE A 43 13.75 2.42 -7.01
N ALA A 44 14.61 3.45 -7.01
CA ALA A 44 15.99 3.31 -7.44
C ALA A 44 16.75 2.25 -6.61
N ARG A 45 16.51 2.20 -5.30
CA ARG A 45 17.08 1.17 -4.41
C ARG A 45 16.62 -0.23 -4.80
N GLN A 46 15.33 -0.43 -5.05
CA GLN A 46 14.78 -1.73 -5.45
C GLN A 46 15.23 -2.13 -6.86
N GLN A 47 15.33 -1.18 -7.79
CA GLN A 47 15.88 -1.41 -9.13
C GLN A 47 17.35 -1.86 -9.06
N ASN A 48 18.16 -1.25 -8.20
CA ASN A 48 19.54 -1.66 -7.99
C ASN A 48 19.65 -3.10 -7.45
N ILE A 49 18.78 -3.50 -6.53
CA ILE A 49 18.71 -4.89 -6.05
C ILE A 49 18.27 -5.82 -7.19
N ALA A 50 17.25 -5.44 -7.96
CA ALA A 50 16.71 -6.23 -9.06
C ALA A 50 17.70 -6.43 -10.22
N SER A 51 18.64 -5.49 -10.43
CA SER A 51 19.68 -5.55 -11.47
C SER A 51 21.05 -6.01 -10.96
N SER A 52 21.27 -6.08 -9.65
CA SER A 52 22.54 -6.50 -9.05
C SER A 52 23.10 -7.82 -9.60
N GLY A 53 22.23 -8.77 -9.96
CA GLY A 53 22.60 -10.05 -10.56
C GLY A 53 23.31 -9.95 -11.90
N THR A 54 23.18 -8.84 -12.63
CA THR A 54 23.87 -8.63 -13.91
C THR A 54 25.26 -7.98 -13.75
N THR A 55 25.47 -7.22 -12.67
CA THR A 55 26.70 -6.43 -12.45
C THR A 55 27.65 -7.05 -11.43
N GLN A 56 27.13 -7.77 -10.43
CA GLN A 56 27.91 -8.46 -9.41
C GLN A 56 27.24 -9.81 -9.06
N PRO A 57 27.62 -10.90 -9.76
CA PRO A 57 27.10 -12.23 -9.49
C PRO A 57 27.29 -12.60 -8.02
N GLY A 58 26.21 -13.03 -7.35
CA GLY A 58 26.24 -13.51 -5.96
C GLY A 58 25.82 -12.51 -4.89
N THR A 59 25.55 -11.25 -5.22
CA THR A 59 25.18 -10.22 -4.22
C THR A 59 23.77 -10.42 -3.64
N PHE A 60 22.82 -10.82 -4.49
CA PHE A 60 21.43 -11.08 -4.08
C PHE A 60 20.89 -12.32 -4.81
N SER A 61 20.10 -13.14 -4.11
CA SER A 61 19.47 -14.33 -4.69
C SER A 61 18.48 -13.96 -5.80
N TYR A 62 18.22 -14.89 -6.74
CA TYR A 62 17.21 -14.71 -7.79
C TYR A 62 15.82 -14.37 -7.21
N GLU A 63 15.44 -15.02 -6.11
CA GLU A 63 14.21 -14.72 -5.39
C GLU A 63 14.19 -13.29 -4.85
N THR A 64 15.30 -12.82 -4.28
CA THR A 64 15.43 -11.43 -3.79
C THR A 64 15.30 -10.42 -4.93
N GLN A 65 15.87 -10.72 -6.10
CA GLN A 65 15.72 -9.89 -7.30
C GLN A 65 14.27 -9.86 -7.79
N ALA A 66 13.56 -11.00 -7.78
CA ALA A 66 12.15 -11.08 -8.15
C ALA A 66 11.26 -10.29 -7.18
N ILE A 67 11.50 -10.41 -5.86
CA ILE A 67 10.81 -9.61 -4.84
C ILE A 67 11.07 -8.12 -5.06
N ALA A 68 12.32 -7.73 -5.37
CA ALA A 68 12.64 -6.34 -5.64
C ALA A 68 11.91 -5.79 -6.87
N ARG A 69 11.74 -6.59 -7.95
CA ARG A 69 10.92 -6.19 -9.12
C ARG A 69 9.45 -5.97 -8.76
N ASN A 70 8.86 -6.86 -7.95
CA ASN A 70 7.49 -6.70 -7.46
C ASN A 70 7.35 -5.44 -6.59
N ASN A 71 8.33 -5.17 -5.72
CA ASN A 71 8.35 -3.98 -4.89
C ASN A 71 8.41 -2.70 -5.74
N VAL A 72 9.17 -2.68 -6.85
CA VAL A 72 9.18 -1.55 -7.80
C VAL A 72 7.77 -1.28 -8.32
N ALA A 73 7.04 -2.30 -8.77
CA ALA A 73 5.68 -2.11 -9.28
C ALA A 73 4.72 -1.55 -8.22
N THR A 74 4.83 -2.01 -6.96
CA THR A 74 4.06 -1.45 -5.84
C THR A 74 4.37 0.03 -5.61
N LEU A 75 5.65 0.42 -5.63
CA LEU A 75 6.07 1.80 -5.43
C LEU A 75 5.67 2.71 -6.60
N ASP A 76 5.76 2.21 -7.83
CA ASP A 76 5.35 2.92 -9.05
C ASP A 76 3.83 3.19 -9.02
N SER A 77 3.04 2.20 -8.63
CA SER A 77 1.59 2.38 -8.41
C SER A 77 1.36 3.50 -7.40
N ARG A 78 2.10 3.53 -6.29
CA ARG A 78 1.95 4.57 -5.26
C ARG A 78 2.43 5.95 -5.72
N MET A 79 3.43 6.01 -6.60
CA MET A 79 3.83 7.26 -7.25
C MET A 79 2.73 7.80 -8.16
N SER A 80 2.04 6.91 -8.88
CA SER A 80 0.89 7.28 -9.72
C SER A 80 -0.26 7.82 -8.87
N ASP A 81 -0.61 7.13 -7.79
CA ASP A 81 -1.60 7.56 -6.78
C ASP A 81 -1.33 8.98 -6.27
N PHE A 82 -0.07 9.28 -5.95
CA PHE A 82 0.34 10.59 -5.45
C PHE A 82 0.58 11.61 -6.57
N HIS A 83 0.36 11.23 -7.84
CA HIS A 83 0.62 12.06 -9.01
C HIS A 83 2.05 12.61 -9.05
N CYS A 84 3.05 11.82 -8.67
CA CYS A 84 4.43 12.28 -8.61
C CYS A 84 5.00 12.68 -9.99
N ASN A 85 4.36 12.29 -11.10
CA ASN A 85 4.83 12.55 -12.46
C ASN A 85 4.42 13.93 -13.01
N THR A 86 3.48 14.64 -12.38
CA THR A 86 2.97 15.92 -12.89
C THR A 86 3.84 17.12 -12.54
N GLY A 87 4.94 16.94 -11.79
CA GLY A 87 5.93 17.97 -11.49
C GLY A 87 5.49 19.04 -10.48
N TYR A 88 4.19 19.22 -10.25
CA TYR A 88 3.65 20.20 -9.31
C TYR A 88 2.18 19.88 -8.98
N ILE A 89 1.81 20.02 -7.70
CA ILE A 89 0.41 20.04 -7.25
C ILE A 89 0.12 21.39 -6.57
N THR A 90 -0.98 22.05 -6.94
CA THR A 90 -1.49 23.29 -6.31
C THR A 90 -2.25 23.01 -5.01
N SER A 91 -2.74 21.78 -4.86
CA SER A 91 -3.45 21.25 -3.69
C SER A 91 -3.12 19.77 -3.55
N ALA A 92 -3.17 19.22 -2.33
CA ALA A 92 -3.07 17.78 -2.10
C ALA A 92 -3.93 17.01 -3.11
N PRO A 93 -3.40 15.96 -3.78
CA PRO A 93 -4.22 15.17 -4.68
C PRO A 93 -5.33 14.53 -3.83
N PRO A 94 -6.60 14.61 -4.27
CA PRO A 94 -7.65 13.92 -3.55
C PRO A 94 -7.32 12.42 -3.54
N PRO A 95 -7.50 11.73 -2.40
CA PRO A 95 -7.41 10.28 -2.40
C PRO A 95 -8.41 9.72 -3.43
N PRO A 96 -8.13 8.55 -4.03
CA PRO A 96 -9.00 7.93 -5.01
C PRO A 96 -10.40 7.84 -4.43
N ALA A 97 -11.39 8.13 -5.28
CA ALA A 97 -12.78 8.10 -4.88
C ALA A 97 -13.11 6.70 -4.34
N LYS A 98 -13.46 6.63 -3.06
CA LYS A 98 -13.90 5.38 -2.43
C LYS A 98 -15.09 4.83 -3.22
N SER A 99 -15.07 3.54 -3.50
CA SER A 99 -16.20 2.83 -4.09
C SER A 99 -17.46 3.02 -3.24
N ASN A 100 -18.64 2.82 -3.84
CA ASN A 100 -19.91 2.91 -3.09
C ASN A 100 -19.94 1.91 -1.92
N ILE A 101 -19.31 0.74 -2.10
CA ILE A 101 -19.18 -0.29 -1.06
C ILE A 101 -18.30 0.20 0.08
N GLU A 102 -17.11 0.76 -0.21
CA GLU A 102 -16.24 1.31 0.84
C GLU A 102 -16.91 2.43 1.63
N ARG A 103 -17.63 3.34 0.96
CA ARG A 103 -18.43 4.37 1.61
C ARG A 103 -19.51 3.78 2.51
N CYS A 104 -20.18 2.72 2.06
CA CYS A 104 -21.17 2.01 2.85
C CYS A 104 -20.54 1.34 4.08
N ILE A 105 -19.38 0.71 3.95
CA ILE A 105 -18.67 0.07 5.06
C ILE A 105 -18.23 1.10 6.10
N GLU A 106 -17.68 2.24 5.68
CA GLU A 106 -17.30 3.31 6.60
C GLU A 106 -18.50 3.89 7.34
N ALA A 107 -19.60 4.16 6.63
CA ALA A 107 -20.83 4.62 7.25
C ALA A 107 -21.39 3.56 8.22
N CYS A 108 -21.32 2.28 7.89
CA CYS A 108 -21.74 1.19 8.77
C CYS A 108 -20.88 1.13 10.04
N LYS A 109 -19.55 1.22 9.93
CA LYS A 109 -18.64 1.22 11.08
C LYS A 109 -18.78 2.46 11.95
N ALA A 110 -19.09 3.61 11.36
CA ALA A 110 -19.29 4.86 12.08
C ALA A 110 -20.61 4.90 12.86
N ASN A 111 -21.67 4.30 12.31
CA ASN A 111 -23.01 4.35 12.89
C ASN A 111 -23.40 3.08 13.67
N THR A 112 -22.55 2.05 13.68
CA THR A 112 -22.84 0.78 14.35
C THR A 112 -21.59 0.22 15.03
N HIS A 113 -21.78 -0.64 16.04
CA HIS A 113 -20.70 -1.41 16.66
C HIS A 113 -20.37 -2.71 15.89
N ARG A 114 -20.70 -2.78 14.59
CA ARG A 114 -20.47 -3.98 13.78
C ARG A 114 -19.01 -4.09 13.37
N THR A 115 -18.54 -5.32 13.24
CA THR A 115 -17.20 -5.59 12.70
C THR A 115 -17.15 -5.27 11.20
N PRO A 116 -15.96 -5.02 10.63
CA PRO A 116 -15.82 -4.71 9.21
C PRO A 116 -16.47 -5.74 8.29
N GLU A 117 -16.40 -7.02 8.65
CA GLU A 117 -16.95 -8.13 7.85
C GLU A 117 -18.48 -8.10 7.82
N LYS A 118 -19.13 -7.81 8.95
CA LYS A 118 -20.59 -7.65 9.02
C LYS A 118 -21.07 -6.41 8.28
N CYS A 119 -20.24 -5.38 8.20
CA CYS A 119 -20.54 -4.20 7.40
C CYS A 119 -20.38 -4.45 5.90
N LEU A 120 -19.33 -5.18 5.49
CA LEU A 120 -19.14 -5.60 4.10
C LEU A 120 -20.32 -6.44 3.62
N ASP A 121 -20.74 -7.43 4.41
CA ASP A 121 -21.89 -8.29 4.11
C ASP A 121 -23.18 -7.48 3.93
N ALA A 122 -23.48 -6.59 4.90
CA ALA A 122 -24.64 -5.71 4.82
C ALA A 122 -24.62 -4.74 3.63
N CYS A 123 -23.44 -4.34 3.17
CA CYS A 123 -23.24 -3.45 2.04
C CYS A 123 -23.26 -4.17 0.68
N ASN A 124 -22.94 -5.46 0.64
CA ASN A 124 -23.05 -6.30 -0.56
C ASN A 124 -24.49 -6.76 -0.83
N HIS A 125 -25.34 -6.78 0.20
CA HIS A 125 -26.76 -7.13 0.09
C HIS A 125 -27.70 -5.94 -0.13
N ARG A 126 -27.16 -4.77 -0.49
CA ARG A 126 -27.89 -3.54 -0.81
C ARG A 126 -27.79 -3.21 -2.28
#